data_AF-A0A7W7DE91-F1
#
_entry.id   AF-A0A7W7DE91-F1
#
_cell.length_a   1.000
_cell.length_b   1.000
_cell.length_c   1.000
_cell.angle_alpha   90.00
_cell.angle_beta   90.00
_cell.angle_gamma   90.00
#
_symmetry.space_group_name_H-M   'P 1'
#
loop_
_entity.id
_entity.type
_entity.pdbx_description
1 polymer ?
#
loop_
_entity_poly.entity_id
_entity_poly.type
_entity_poly.pdbx_seq_one_letter_code
_entity_poly.pdbx_strand_id
1 'polypeptide(L)'
;MGRRRGGLAALVLWALLCLGASAPALDGDPAGDMKAVYCLSRPHRADLIEAAVVLKAGARDTATGPEALKTPGKVYATPELWREGDSEAFDRVCSALVATVPQLTAPAEPSPLADMAAVVLPLILGAALTIAGQRADAALARRAQDHDGARGAAARFQRAAQDYLTAWVDDETAPSAQASEAALDLLAAVARLGGGARRTAAARVTAALPVPYDLNVIHDGEPGHERRRTLAAGELARLAAIVHATEVLIRTRAFWPAPASDPAPPPPGGGPATAPGTGGGAA
;
A
#
# COMPACT_ATOMS: atom_id res chain seq x y z
N MET A 1 -13.96 2.55 26.07
CA MET A 1 -13.77 3.88 25.44
C MET A 1 -12.91 3.71 24.18
N GLY A 2 -13.48 3.72 22.98
CA GLY A 2 -12.72 3.35 21.76
C GLY A 2 -13.33 3.81 20.43
N ARG A 3 -13.97 4.99 20.39
CA ARG A 3 -14.80 5.42 19.24
C ARG A 3 -14.28 6.61 18.43
N ARG A 4 -13.02 7.05 18.63
CA ARG A 4 -12.51 8.30 18.00
C ARG A 4 -11.54 8.14 16.81
N ARG A 5 -11.18 6.93 16.40
CA ARG A 5 -10.18 6.74 15.32
C ARG A 5 -10.76 6.69 13.89
N GLY A 6 -12.06 6.47 13.73
CA GLY A 6 -12.72 6.49 12.41
C GLY A 6 -12.90 7.89 11.82
N GLY A 7 -12.91 8.94 12.65
CA GLY A 7 -13.16 10.31 12.20
C GLY A 7 -12.03 10.90 11.35
N LEU A 8 -10.78 10.52 11.62
CA LEU A 8 -9.62 11.05 10.89
C LEU A 8 -9.52 10.49 9.47
N ALA A 9 -9.79 9.19 9.27
CA ALA A 9 -9.79 8.60 7.94
C ALA A 9 -10.93 9.17 7.07
N ALA A 10 -12.12 9.35 7.68
CA ALA A 10 -13.25 9.99 7.00
C ALA A 10 -12.97 11.46 6.66
N LEU A 11 -12.32 12.22 7.56
CA LEU A 11 -11.93 13.61 7.31
C LEU A 11 -10.85 13.73 6.24
N VAL A 12 -9.87 12.82 6.19
CA VAL A 12 -8.83 12.84 5.15
C VAL A 12 -9.42 12.48 3.78
N LEU A 13 -10.31 11.48 3.72
CA LEU A 13 -11.00 11.13 2.48
C LEU A 13 -11.94 12.25 2.02
N TRP A 14 -12.65 12.89 2.94
CA TRP A 14 -13.50 14.05 2.66
C TRP A 14 -12.67 15.26 2.23
N ALA A 15 -11.53 15.51 2.86
CA ALA A 15 -10.60 16.57 2.46
C ALA A 15 -9.98 16.31 1.08
N LEU A 16 -9.65 15.06 0.73
CA LEU A 16 -9.17 14.67 -0.60
C LEU A 16 -10.27 14.80 -1.68
N LEU A 17 -11.52 14.45 -1.35
CA LEU A 17 -12.68 14.65 -2.23
C LEU A 17 -13.00 16.14 -2.41
N CYS A 18 -12.89 16.95 -1.35
CA CYS A 18 -13.07 18.39 -1.44
C CYS A 18 -11.91 19.08 -2.18
N LEU A 19 -10.66 18.62 -2.03
CA LEU A 19 -9.52 19.12 -2.81
C LEU A 19 -9.63 18.75 -4.29
N GLY A 20 -10.23 17.61 -4.63
CA GLY A 20 -10.47 17.21 -6.02
C GLY A 20 -11.66 17.93 -6.68
N ALA A 21 -12.62 18.40 -5.90
CA ALA A 21 -13.81 19.11 -6.40
C ALA A 21 -13.61 20.62 -6.58
N SER A 22 -12.49 21.16 -6.10
CA SER A 22 -12.06 22.53 -6.32
C SER A 22 -10.78 22.59 -7.15
N ALA A 23 -10.72 21.85 -8.26
CA ALA A 23 -10.06 22.43 -9.40
C ALA A 23 -10.88 23.69 -9.73
N PRO A 24 -10.33 24.91 -9.66
CA PRO A 24 -11.01 26.03 -10.28
C PRO A 24 -11.32 25.55 -11.70
N ALA A 25 -12.56 25.72 -12.16
CA ALA A 25 -12.78 25.80 -13.58
C ALA A 25 -11.82 26.91 -14.02
N LEU A 26 -10.66 26.49 -14.53
CA LEU A 26 -9.69 27.39 -15.11
C LEU A 26 -10.47 27.93 -16.30
N ASP A 27 -11.02 29.13 -16.11
CA ASP A 27 -11.54 30.00 -17.14
C ASP A 27 -10.39 30.50 -18.03
N GLY A 28 -9.34 29.68 -18.16
CA GLY A 28 -8.24 29.84 -19.08
C GLY A 28 -8.68 29.22 -20.38
N ASP A 29 -8.53 29.98 -21.45
CA ASP A 29 -8.71 29.48 -22.81
C ASP A 29 -7.77 28.27 -23.00
N PRO A 30 -8.29 27.02 -23.02
CA PRO A 30 -7.44 25.84 -23.14
C PRO A 30 -6.68 25.85 -24.46
N ALA A 31 -7.21 26.53 -25.48
CA ALA A 31 -6.53 26.73 -26.74
C ALA A 31 -5.33 27.69 -26.61
N GLY A 32 -5.40 28.70 -25.75
CA GLY A 32 -4.30 29.61 -25.44
C GLY A 32 -3.14 28.92 -24.74
N ASP A 33 -3.43 28.09 -23.73
CA ASP A 33 -2.40 27.35 -22.99
C ASP A 33 -1.70 26.31 -23.88
N MET A 34 -2.45 25.59 -24.72
CA MET A 34 -1.86 24.64 -25.67
C MET A 34 -0.94 25.32 -26.69
N LYS A 35 -1.31 26.51 -27.21
CA LYS A 35 -0.46 27.30 -28.12
C LYS A 35 0.84 27.71 -27.44
N ALA A 36 0.77 28.22 -26.22
CA ALA A 36 1.96 28.65 -25.48
C ALA A 36 2.92 27.48 -25.22
N VAL A 37 2.40 26.31 -24.83
CA VAL A 37 3.21 25.09 -24.64
C VAL A 37 3.84 24.63 -25.95
N TYR A 38 3.08 24.64 -27.06
CA TYR A 38 3.58 24.29 -28.37
C TYR A 38 4.77 25.17 -28.78
N CYS A 39 4.60 26.49 -28.72
CA CYS A 39 5.62 27.47 -29.12
C CYS A 39 6.85 27.48 -28.21
N LEU A 40 6.71 27.15 -26.92
CA LEU A 40 7.85 27.10 -25.97
C LEU A 40 8.55 25.73 -25.94
N SER A 41 7.97 24.71 -26.56
CA SER A 41 8.60 23.38 -26.62
C SER A 41 9.89 23.43 -27.44
N ARG A 42 10.94 22.74 -26.98
CA ARG A 42 12.27 22.75 -27.63
C ARG A 42 12.25 22.53 -29.15
N PRO A 43 11.44 21.60 -29.71
CA PRO A 43 11.42 21.38 -31.16
C PRO A 43 10.98 22.60 -31.98
N HIS A 44 10.15 23.48 -31.40
CA HIS A 44 9.49 24.58 -32.12
C HIS A 44 10.09 25.95 -31.83
N ARG A 45 11.10 26.05 -30.96
CA ARG A 45 11.74 27.33 -30.62
C ARG A 45 12.45 27.97 -31.80
N ALA A 46 13.14 27.17 -32.61
CA ALA A 46 13.83 27.68 -33.79
C ALA A 46 12.84 28.26 -34.80
N ASP A 47 11.73 27.56 -35.04
CA ASP A 47 10.63 27.97 -35.92
C ASP A 47 9.94 29.22 -35.39
N LEU A 48 9.77 29.34 -34.07
CA LEU A 48 9.21 30.53 -33.42
C LEU A 48 10.10 31.75 -33.63
N ILE A 49 11.43 31.62 -33.47
CA ILE A 49 12.37 32.70 -33.72
C ILE A 49 12.39 33.08 -35.21
N GLU A 50 12.32 32.10 -36.11
CA GLU A 50 12.23 32.35 -37.55
C GLU A 50 10.94 33.10 -37.91
N ALA A 51 9.79 32.66 -37.38
CA ALA A 51 8.51 33.35 -37.55
C ALA A 51 8.57 34.78 -37.01
N ALA A 52 9.24 35.02 -35.87
CA ALA A 52 9.44 36.36 -35.32
C ALA A 52 10.23 37.27 -36.27
N VAL A 53 11.25 36.74 -36.96
CA VAL A 53 12.03 37.48 -37.95
C VAL A 53 11.19 37.79 -39.19
N VAL A 54 10.45 36.80 -39.72
CA VAL A 54 9.58 36.97 -40.90
C VAL A 54 8.48 38.01 -40.63
N LEU A 55 7.90 38.00 -39.43
CA LEU A 55 6.86 38.94 -39.00
C LEU A 55 7.42 40.29 -38.54
N LYS A 56 8.74 40.50 -38.62
CA LYS A 56 9.44 41.73 -38.18
C LYS A 56 9.21 42.06 -36.70
N ALA A 57 8.95 41.07 -35.86
CA ALA A 57 8.87 41.22 -34.40
C ALA A 57 10.27 41.36 -33.76
N GLY A 58 11.33 40.91 -34.45
CA GLY A 58 12.71 41.09 -34.01
C GLY A 58 13.72 40.55 -35.02
N ALA A 59 15.00 40.55 -34.63
CA ALA A 59 16.10 39.94 -35.36
C ALA A 59 16.77 38.86 -34.50
N ARG A 60 17.29 37.81 -35.12
CA ARG A 60 18.05 36.77 -34.41
C ARG A 60 19.36 37.37 -33.86
N ASP A 61 19.67 37.10 -32.60
CA ASP A 61 20.93 37.51 -31.97
C ASP A 61 21.88 36.31 -31.79
N THR A 62 22.67 36.04 -32.84
CA THR A 62 23.60 34.91 -32.85
C THR A 62 24.76 35.06 -31.85
N ALA A 63 25.02 36.27 -31.32
CA ALA A 63 26.05 36.48 -30.32
C ALA A 63 25.63 35.96 -28.94
N THR A 64 24.34 36.07 -28.61
CA THR A 64 23.78 35.60 -27.33
C THR A 64 23.38 34.13 -27.40
N GLY A 65 22.87 33.65 -28.54
CA GLY A 65 22.56 32.24 -28.75
C GLY A 65 21.64 31.96 -29.94
N PRO A 66 21.45 30.69 -30.32
CA PRO A 66 20.63 30.33 -31.48
C PRO A 66 19.13 30.63 -31.30
N GLU A 67 18.66 30.68 -30.04
CA GLU A 67 17.27 30.97 -29.67
C GLU A 67 17.06 32.42 -29.20
N ALA A 68 18.10 33.26 -29.25
CA ALA A 68 18.03 34.63 -28.76
C ALA A 68 17.38 35.57 -29.79
N LEU A 69 16.51 36.45 -29.30
CA LEU A 69 15.80 37.46 -30.10
C LEU A 69 16.18 38.87 -29.66
N LYS A 70 16.58 39.70 -30.60
CA LYS A 70 16.80 41.13 -30.41
C LYS A 70 15.63 41.93 -30.96
N THR A 71 14.99 42.68 -30.08
CA THR A 71 13.92 43.64 -30.38
C THR A 71 14.46 45.06 -30.24
N PRO A 72 13.75 46.10 -30.70
CA PRO A 72 14.18 47.49 -30.50
C PRO A 72 14.36 47.80 -29.01
N GLY A 73 15.61 47.92 -28.56
CA GLY A 73 15.95 48.29 -27.19
C GLY A 73 16.09 47.13 -26.19
N LYS A 74 15.89 45.87 -26.59
CA LYS A 74 16.02 44.73 -25.66
C LYS A 74 16.44 43.43 -26.36
N VAL A 75 17.29 42.67 -25.69
CA VAL A 75 17.70 41.31 -26.09
C VAL A 75 17.08 40.31 -25.13
N TYR A 76 16.44 39.30 -25.70
CA TYR A 76 15.87 38.17 -24.98
C TYR A 76 16.72 36.93 -25.26
N ALA A 77 17.35 36.39 -24.22
CA ALA A 77 18.21 35.22 -24.37
C ALA A 77 17.43 33.93 -24.68
N THR A 78 16.15 33.85 -24.30
CA THR A 78 15.28 32.71 -24.55
C THR A 78 13.84 33.13 -24.90
N PRO A 79 13.05 32.27 -25.56
CA PRO A 79 11.64 32.54 -25.87
C PRO A 79 10.76 32.78 -24.63
N GLU A 80 11.07 32.18 -23.48
CA GLU A 80 10.34 32.39 -22.23
C GLU A 80 10.51 33.83 -21.74
N LEU A 81 11.74 34.33 -21.74
CA LEU A 81 12.04 35.72 -21.35
C LEU A 81 11.41 36.72 -22.33
N TRP A 82 11.31 36.34 -23.60
CA TRP A 82 10.59 37.15 -24.59
C TRP A 82 9.10 37.22 -24.27
N ARG A 83 8.44 36.08 -24.00
CA ARG A 83 7.02 36.05 -23.59
C ARG A 83 6.75 36.87 -22.33
N GLU A 84 7.64 36.82 -21.35
CA GLU A 84 7.50 37.58 -20.11
C GLU A 84 7.69 39.09 -20.32
N GLY A 85 8.56 39.49 -21.24
CA GLY A 85 8.87 40.89 -21.49
C GLY A 85 8.01 41.57 -22.55
N ASP A 86 7.43 40.81 -23.47
CA ASP A 86 6.60 41.28 -24.59
C ASP A 86 5.61 40.17 -25.01
N SER A 87 4.64 39.89 -24.14
CA SER A 87 3.65 38.82 -24.33
C SER A 87 2.80 39.03 -25.58
N GLU A 88 2.45 40.28 -25.92
CA GLU A 88 1.61 40.58 -27.08
C GLU A 88 2.32 40.24 -28.41
N ALA A 89 3.60 40.61 -28.55
CA ALA A 89 4.36 40.25 -29.75
C ALA A 89 4.59 38.74 -29.83
N PHE A 90 4.88 38.11 -28.69
CA PHE A 90 5.04 36.65 -28.60
C PHE A 90 3.76 35.93 -29.04
N ASP A 91 2.60 36.28 -28.48
CA ASP A 91 1.32 35.60 -28.75
C ASP A 91 0.89 35.77 -30.21
N ARG A 92 1.18 36.93 -30.82
CA ARG A 92 0.93 37.19 -32.24
C ARG A 92 1.77 36.28 -33.13
N VAL A 93 3.06 36.17 -32.85
CA VAL A 93 3.98 35.31 -33.62
C VAL A 93 3.65 33.83 -33.40
N CYS A 94 3.40 33.42 -32.16
CA CYS A 94 3.00 32.06 -31.82
C CYS A 94 1.68 31.68 -32.49
N SER A 95 0.69 32.58 -32.53
CA SER A 95 -0.57 32.35 -33.23
C SER A 95 -0.38 32.18 -34.74
N ALA A 96 0.49 32.98 -35.36
CA ALA A 96 0.82 32.84 -36.77
C ALA A 96 1.56 31.52 -37.06
N LEU A 97 2.48 31.11 -36.18
CA LEU A 97 3.18 29.82 -36.30
C LEU A 97 2.20 28.66 -36.19
N VAL A 98 1.35 28.64 -35.17
CA VAL A 98 0.35 27.57 -34.96
C VAL A 98 -0.66 27.50 -36.11
N ALA A 99 -1.01 28.63 -36.73
CA ALA A 99 -1.90 28.64 -37.90
C ALA A 99 -1.31 27.90 -39.12
N THR A 100 0.00 27.64 -39.15
CA THR A 100 0.63 26.83 -40.22
C THR A 100 0.55 25.32 -39.96
N VAL A 101 0.08 24.89 -38.79
CA VAL A 101 0.03 23.49 -38.37
C VAL A 101 -1.42 22.98 -38.42
N PRO A 102 -1.80 22.20 -39.44
CA PRO A 102 -3.20 21.82 -39.69
C PRO A 102 -3.86 21.04 -38.54
N GLN A 103 -3.03 20.32 -37.77
CA GLN A 103 -3.45 19.40 -36.69
C GLN A 103 -3.86 20.13 -35.40
N LEU A 104 -3.44 21.38 -35.20
CA LEU A 104 -3.76 22.19 -34.01
C LEU A 104 -5.00 23.08 -34.22
N THR A 105 -5.44 23.24 -35.46
CA THR A 105 -6.58 24.11 -35.84
C THR A 105 -7.93 23.42 -35.90
N ALA A 106 -7.99 22.08 -35.84
CA ALA A 106 -9.26 21.37 -35.82
C ALA A 106 -9.76 21.23 -34.38
N PRO A 107 -10.89 21.86 -33.98
CA PRO A 107 -11.56 21.45 -32.76
C PRO A 107 -11.88 19.96 -32.91
N ALA A 108 -11.35 19.12 -32.02
CA ALA A 108 -11.75 17.74 -31.97
C ALA A 108 -13.27 17.72 -31.75
N GLU A 109 -14.01 17.21 -32.72
CA GLU A 109 -15.47 17.15 -32.58
C GLU A 109 -15.79 16.40 -31.28
N PRO A 110 -16.71 16.93 -30.45
CA PRO A 110 -17.09 16.29 -29.19
C PRO A 110 -17.62 14.90 -29.52
N SER A 111 -16.81 13.88 -29.23
CA SER A 111 -17.20 12.50 -29.41
C SER A 111 -18.18 12.16 -28.28
N PRO A 112 -19.42 11.76 -28.56
CA PRO A 112 -20.39 11.40 -27.52
C PRO A 112 -19.89 10.22 -26.66
N LEU A 113 -18.95 9.43 -27.19
CA LEU A 113 -18.24 8.38 -26.44
C LEU A 113 -17.26 8.95 -25.41
N ALA A 114 -16.59 10.06 -25.71
CA ALA A 114 -15.68 10.71 -24.78
C ALA A 114 -16.45 11.34 -23.60
N ASP A 115 -17.59 11.98 -23.88
CA ASP A 115 -18.46 12.55 -22.85
C ASP A 115 -19.09 11.47 -21.96
N MET A 116 -19.55 10.35 -22.55
CA MET A 116 -20.01 9.21 -21.75
C MET A 116 -18.88 8.62 -20.90
N ALA A 117 -17.68 8.46 -21.47
CA ALA A 117 -16.54 7.95 -20.72
C ALA A 117 -16.19 8.87 -19.54
N ALA A 118 -16.23 10.18 -19.72
CA ALA A 118 -15.97 11.16 -18.66
C ALA A 118 -16.91 11.01 -17.45
N VAL A 119 -18.15 10.55 -17.65
CA VAL A 119 -19.13 10.32 -16.58
C VAL A 119 -19.05 8.90 -16.01
N VAL A 120 -18.86 7.90 -16.87
CA VAL A 120 -18.88 6.48 -16.47
C VAL A 120 -17.59 6.05 -15.79
N LEU A 121 -16.42 6.54 -16.24
CA LEU A 121 -15.13 6.16 -15.65
C LEU A 121 -15.03 6.47 -14.15
N PRO A 122 -15.41 7.68 -13.68
CA PRO A 122 -15.40 8.01 -12.26
C PRO A 122 -16.36 7.15 -11.43
N LEU A 123 -17.53 6.80 -11.98
CA LEU A 123 -18.50 5.90 -11.32
C LEU A 123 -17.91 4.50 -11.13
N ILE A 124 -17.28 3.94 -12.17
CA ILE A 124 -16.62 2.63 -12.09
C ILE A 124 -15.46 2.69 -11.09
N LEU A 125 -14.64 3.74 -11.14
CA LEU A 125 -13.51 3.91 -10.24
C LEU A 125 -13.97 4.03 -8.77
N GLY A 126 -15.04 4.80 -8.52
CA GLY A 126 -15.66 4.93 -7.21
C GLY A 126 -16.23 3.61 -6.67
N ALA A 127 -16.90 2.83 -7.53
CA ALA A 127 -17.38 1.50 -7.17
C ALA A 127 -16.24 0.53 -6.86
N ALA A 128 -15.20 0.49 -7.69
CA ALA A 128 -14.02 -0.34 -7.48
C ALA A 128 -13.30 0.03 -6.17
N LEU A 129 -13.13 1.32 -5.89
CA LEU A 129 -12.53 1.81 -4.64
C LEU A 129 -13.37 1.42 -3.42
N THR A 130 -14.70 1.48 -3.53
CA THR A 130 -15.61 1.05 -2.46
C THR A 130 -15.48 -0.44 -2.17
N ILE A 131 -15.45 -1.28 -3.21
CA ILE A 131 -15.26 -2.75 -3.05
C ILE A 131 -13.89 -3.05 -2.44
N ALA A 132 -12.83 -2.34 -2.89
CA ALA A 132 -11.50 -2.48 -2.33
C ALA A 132 -11.47 -2.08 -0.84
N GLY A 133 -12.15 -0.98 -0.47
CA GLY A 133 -12.32 -0.54 0.91
C GLY A 133 -13.01 -1.59 1.78
N GLN A 134 -14.14 -2.12 1.33
CA GLN A 134 -14.88 -3.17 2.06
C GLN A 134 -14.05 -4.45 2.26
N ARG A 135 -13.27 -4.85 1.25
CA ARG A 135 -12.37 -6.01 1.38
C ARG A 135 -11.23 -5.73 2.36
N ALA A 136 -10.65 -4.53 2.33
CA ALA A 136 -9.62 -4.13 3.27
C ALA A 136 -10.14 -4.14 4.71
N ASP A 137 -11.33 -3.60 4.95
CA ASP A 137 -11.96 -3.60 6.28
C ASP A 137 -12.27 -5.01 6.76
N ALA A 138 -12.80 -5.87 5.90
CA ALA A 138 -13.05 -7.27 6.24
C ALA A 138 -11.75 -8.03 6.57
N ALA A 139 -10.66 -7.77 5.84
CA ALA A 139 -9.36 -8.36 6.12
C ALA A 139 -8.77 -7.85 7.46
N LEU A 140 -8.91 -6.55 7.75
CA LEU A 140 -8.48 -5.97 9.02
C LEU A 140 -9.30 -6.52 10.20
N ALA A 141 -10.60 -6.70 10.03
CA ALA A 141 -11.47 -7.29 11.06
C ALA A 141 -11.08 -8.74 11.37
N ARG A 142 -10.83 -9.56 10.34
CA ARG A 142 -10.35 -10.95 10.51
C ARG A 142 -9.01 -10.98 11.26
N ARG A 143 -8.07 -10.13 10.84
CA ARG A 143 -6.76 -10.01 11.52
C ARG A 143 -6.92 -9.60 12.98
N ALA A 144 -7.80 -8.65 13.29
CA ALA A 144 -8.08 -8.25 14.67
C ALA A 144 -8.63 -9.42 15.49
N GLN A 145 -9.56 -10.18 14.92
CA GLN A 145 -10.13 -11.37 15.55
C GLN A 145 -9.09 -12.46 15.80
N ASP A 146 -8.19 -12.73 14.85
CA ASP A 146 -7.10 -13.70 15.02
C ASP A 146 -6.13 -13.27 16.12
N HIS A 147 -5.82 -11.97 16.21
CA HIS A 147 -4.99 -11.41 17.27
C HIS A 147 -5.61 -11.53 18.66
N ASP A 148 -6.90 -11.22 18.78
CA ASP A 148 -7.61 -11.36 20.04
C ASP A 148 -7.75 -12.84 20.44
N GLY A 149 -7.94 -13.74 19.47
CA GLY A 149 -7.89 -15.19 19.67
C GLY A 149 -6.53 -15.67 20.19
N ALA A 150 -5.43 -15.19 19.60
CA ALA A 150 -4.07 -15.53 20.06
C ALA A 150 -3.77 -15.00 21.47
N ARG A 151 -4.21 -13.77 21.80
CA ARG A 151 -4.10 -13.23 23.16
C ARG A 151 -4.90 -14.04 24.17
N GLY A 152 -6.14 -14.39 23.83
CA GLY A 152 -6.98 -15.23 24.68
C GLY A 152 -6.38 -16.61 24.92
N ALA A 153 -5.80 -17.23 23.90
CA ALA A 153 -5.10 -18.50 24.04
C ALA A 153 -3.84 -18.39 24.90
N ALA A 154 -3.07 -17.30 24.76
CA ALA A 154 -1.87 -17.07 25.58
C ALA A 154 -2.21 -16.91 27.06
N ALA A 155 -3.26 -16.15 27.38
CA ALA A 155 -3.74 -15.99 28.75
C ALA A 155 -4.24 -17.31 29.36
N ARG A 156 -4.97 -18.14 28.58
CA ARG A 156 -5.43 -19.47 29.01
C ARG A 156 -4.25 -20.40 29.31
N PHE A 157 -3.26 -20.41 28.43
CA PHE A 157 -2.04 -21.21 28.63
C PHE A 157 -1.27 -20.75 29.87
N GLN A 158 -1.04 -19.45 30.05
CA GLN A 158 -0.35 -18.92 31.23
C GLN A 158 -1.04 -19.34 32.53
N ARG A 159 -2.37 -19.30 32.57
CA ARG A 159 -3.15 -19.73 33.72
C ARG A 159 -3.02 -21.22 33.97
N ALA A 160 -3.23 -22.05 32.95
CA ALA A 160 -3.12 -23.51 33.06
C ALA A 160 -1.71 -23.96 33.49
N ALA A 161 -0.67 -23.27 33.01
CA ALA A 161 0.71 -23.53 33.43
C ALA A 161 0.97 -23.11 34.89
N GLN A 162 0.42 -21.98 35.35
CA GLN A 162 0.48 -21.57 36.75
C GLN A 162 -0.21 -22.57 37.67
N ASP A 163 -1.41 -23.00 37.31
CA ASP A 163 -2.19 -23.97 38.08
C ASP A 163 -1.43 -25.32 38.16
N TYR A 164 -0.89 -25.80 37.03
CA TYR A 164 -0.07 -27.01 36.98
C TYR A 164 1.19 -26.91 37.85
N LEU A 165 1.99 -25.85 37.71
CA LEU A 165 3.25 -25.71 38.46
C LEU A 165 2.99 -25.58 39.96
N THR A 166 1.90 -24.92 40.35
CA THR A 166 1.49 -24.82 41.76
C THR A 166 1.11 -26.19 42.31
N ALA A 167 0.31 -26.96 41.56
CA ALA A 167 -0.06 -28.33 41.95
C ALA A 167 1.15 -29.27 41.99
N TRP A 168 2.07 -29.16 41.02
CA TRP A 168 3.27 -30.00 40.94
C TRP A 168 4.25 -29.80 42.10
N VAL A 169 4.33 -28.58 42.64
CA VAL A 169 5.16 -28.30 43.81
C VAL A 169 4.75 -29.16 45.02
N ASP A 170 3.44 -29.38 45.16
CA ASP A 170 2.83 -30.14 46.25
C ASP A 170 2.69 -31.64 45.93
N ASP A 171 2.37 -31.98 44.68
CA ASP A 171 2.18 -33.35 44.19
C ASP A 171 2.88 -33.55 42.83
N GLU A 172 3.95 -34.33 42.82
CA GLU A 172 4.75 -34.62 41.63
C GLU A 172 3.95 -35.36 40.53
N THR A 173 2.82 -35.97 40.88
CA THR A 173 1.91 -36.66 39.95
C THR A 173 0.77 -35.78 39.43
N ALA A 174 0.82 -34.46 39.72
CA ALA A 174 -0.19 -33.51 39.28
C ALA A 174 -0.41 -33.59 37.74
N PRO A 175 -1.67 -33.66 37.28
CA PRO A 175 -1.96 -33.87 35.87
C PRO A 175 -1.60 -32.66 35.00
N SER A 176 -0.80 -32.88 33.95
CA SER A 176 -0.36 -31.84 33.01
C SER A 176 -1.27 -31.65 31.77
N ALA A 177 -2.37 -32.41 31.69
CA ALA A 177 -3.24 -32.46 30.52
C ALA A 177 -3.83 -31.09 30.14
N GLN A 178 -4.30 -30.31 31.12
CA GLN A 178 -4.90 -28.99 30.86
C GLN A 178 -3.87 -27.97 30.34
N ALA A 179 -2.64 -27.99 30.88
CA ALA A 179 -1.56 -27.13 30.41
C ALA A 179 -1.13 -27.51 28.97
N SER A 180 -1.11 -28.80 28.65
CA SER A 180 -0.79 -29.33 27.32
C SER A 180 -1.86 -28.95 26.28
N GLU A 181 -3.13 -29.11 26.62
CA GLU A 181 -4.24 -28.71 25.76
C GLU A 181 -4.20 -27.20 25.48
N ALA A 182 -4.00 -26.38 26.52
CA ALA A 182 -3.87 -24.93 26.36
C ALA A 182 -2.66 -24.52 25.50
N ALA A 183 -1.57 -25.28 25.54
CA ALA A 183 -0.40 -25.06 24.69
C ALA A 183 -0.70 -25.35 23.21
N LEU A 184 -1.43 -26.42 22.91
CA LEU A 184 -1.89 -26.76 21.55
C LEU A 184 -2.87 -25.71 21.01
N ASP A 185 -3.76 -25.22 21.86
CA ASP A 185 -4.70 -24.13 21.53
C ASP A 185 -3.94 -22.84 21.16
N LEU A 186 -2.92 -22.49 21.95
CA LEU A 186 -2.05 -21.35 21.68
C LEU A 186 -1.32 -21.53 20.34
N LEU A 187 -0.75 -22.70 20.10
CA LEU A 187 -0.11 -23.06 18.83
C LEU A 187 -1.02 -22.83 17.63
N ALA A 188 -2.23 -23.38 17.69
CA ALA A 188 -3.21 -23.23 16.63
C ALA A 188 -3.60 -21.77 16.41
N ALA A 189 -3.75 -20.99 17.48
CA ALA A 189 -4.07 -19.57 17.40
C ALA A 189 -2.93 -18.75 16.77
N VAL A 190 -1.68 -19.03 17.13
CA VAL A 190 -0.53 -18.29 16.59
C VAL A 190 -0.27 -18.68 15.12
N ALA A 191 -0.50 -19.93 14.73
CA ALA A 191 -0.40 -20.36 13.33
C ALA A 191 -1.34 -19.59 12.38
N ARG A 192 -2.50 -19.14 12.88
CA ARG A 192 -3.47 -18.33 12.12
C ARG A 192 -3.02 -16.88 11.87
N LEU A 193 -2.04 -16.35 12.62
CA LEU A 193 -1.62 -14.94 12.51
C LEU A 193 -0.89 -14.57 11.20
N GLY A 194 -0.64 -15.55 10.30
CA GLY A 194 -0.12 -15.35 8.94
C GLY A 194 1.34 -14.85 8.88
N GLY A 195 1.96 -14.93 7.69
CA GLY A 195 3.33 -14.44 7.44
C GLY A 195 4.46 -15.40 7.86
N GLY A 196 5.51 -15.50 7.03
CA GLY A 196 6.62 -16.44 7.23
C GLY A 196 7.40 -16.19 8.52
N ALA A 197 7.80 -14.93 8.77
CA ALA A 197 8.56 -14.55 9.96
C ALA A 197 7.78 -14.72 11.27
N ARG A 198 6.46 -14.47 11.25
CA ARG A 198 5.60 -14.66 12.42
C ARG A 198 5.42 -16.13 12.74
N ARG A 199 5.22 -16.99 11.72
CA ARG A 199 5.21 -18.45 11.91
C ARG A 199 6.53 -18.98 12.45
N THR A 200 7.67 -18.43 12.04
CA THR A 200 8.98 -18.85 12.60
C THR A 200 9.18 -18.35 14.03
N ALA A 201 8.78 -17.11 14.34
CA ALA A 201 8.86 -16.59 15.71
C ALA A 201 7.92 -17.35 16.66
N ALA A 202 6.70 -17.63 16.19
CA ALA A 202 5.73 -18.50 16.84
C ALA A 202 6.28 -19.89 17.09
N ALA A 203 6.81 -20.55 16.05
CA ALA A 203 7.39 -21.87 16.16
C ALA A 203 8.59 -21.90 17.11
N ARG A 204 9.40 -20.84 17.17
CA ARG A 204 10.49 -20.71 18.16
C ARG A 204 9.97 -20.54 19.57
N VAL A 205 8.96 -19.69 19.75
CA VAL A 205 8.28 -19.49 21.04
C VAL A 205 7.68 -20.81 21.52
N THR A 206 7.03 -21.57 20.64
CA THR A 206 6.50 -22.88 20.97
C THR A 206 7.57 -23.94 21.18
N ALA A 207 8.62 -23.98 20.36
CA ALA A 207 9.74 -24.89 20.61
C ALA A 207 10.44 -24.57 21.93
N ALA A 208 10.36 -23.32 22.41
CA ALA A 208 10.87 -22.88 23.69
C ALA A 208 9.88 -23.04 24.86
N LEU A 209 8.59 -23.23 24.57
CA LEU A 209 7.60 -23.65 25.54
C LEU A 209 7.92 -25.11 25.85
N PRO A 210 8.29 -25.46 27.09
CA PRO A 210 8.18 -26.84 27.47
C PRO A 210 6.68 -27.15 27.35
N VAL A 211 6.32 -27.92 26.31
CA VAL A 211 5.27 -28.93 26.51
C VAL A 211 5.69 -29.58 27.82
N PRO A 212 4.83 -29.66 28.85
CA PRO A 212 5.20 -30.29 30.10
C PRO A 212 5.48 -31.76 29.80
N TYR A 213 6.68 -32.04 29.31
CA TYR A 213 7.39 -33.25 29.61
C TYR A 213 7.36 -33.29 31.11
N ASP A 214 6.78 -34.38 31.57
CA ASP A 214 6.74 -34.75 32.97
C ASP A 214 8.10 -34.33 33.58
N LEU A 215 8.10 -33.33 34.46
CA LEU A 215 9.33 -32.75 35.02
C LEU A 215 10.18 -33.85 35.70
N ASN A 216 9.50 -34.95 36.02
CA ASN A 216 9.96 -36.22 36.55
C ASN A 216 10.92 -36.96 35.58
N VAL A 217 10.87 -36.70 34.27
CA VAL A 217 11.74 -37.32 33.25
C VAL A 217 13.08 -36.58 33.10
N ILE A 218 13.14 -35.30 33.45
CA ILE A 218 14.36 -34.48 33.27
C ILE A 218 15.28 -34.56 34.50
N HIS A 219 14.77 -35.05 35.62
CA HIS A 219 15.50 -35.15 36.86
C HIS A 219 15.52 -36.60 37.36
N ASP A 220 16.67 -37.27 37.16
CA ASP A 220 16.96 -38.56 37.77
C ASP A 220 17.02 -38.41 39.30
N GLY A 221 15.87 -38.50 39.96
CA GLY A 221 15.70 -38.51 41.42
C GLY A 221 14.70 -37.46 41.92
N GLU A 222 13.89 -37.84 42.93
CA GLU A 222 12.85 -36.99 43.52
C GLU A 222 13.45 -35.66 44.03
N PRO A 223 13.17 -34.52 43.36
CA PRO A 223 13.61 -33.25 43.85
C PRO A 223 12.87 -32.95 45.16
N GLY A 224 13.61 -32.70 46.25
CA GLY A 224 13.00 -32.23 47.50
C GLY A 224 12.12 -30.99 47.27
N HIS A 225 11.08 -30.80 48.11
CA HIS A 225 10.05 -29.77 47.94
C HIS A 225 10.61 -28.34 47.71
N GLU A 226 11.71 -27.97 48.37
CA GLU A 226 12.37 -26.67 48.18
C GLU A 226 12.99 -26.51 46.78
N ARG A 227 13.54 -27.59 46.23
CA ARG A 227 14.06 -27.62 44.86
C ARG A 227 12.92 -27.51 43.85
N ARG A 228 11.78 -28.18 44.09
CA ARG A 228 10.57 -28.04 43.25
C ARG A 228 10.06 -26.60 43.22
N ARG A 229 9.98 -25.93 44.38
CA ARG A 229 9.60 -24.51 44.46
C ARG A 229 10.52 -23.61 43.63
N THR A 230 11.83 -23.83 43.73
CA THR A 230 12.83 -23.04 42.99
C THR A 230 12.69 -23.25 41.47
N LEU A 231 12.51 -24.50 41.04
CA LEU A 231 12.29 -24.85 39.63
C LEU A 231 10.98 -24.24 39.09
N ALA A 232 9.88 -24.39 39.82
CA ALA A 232 8.59 -23.83 39.45
C ALA A 232 8.65 -22.31 39.32
N ALA A 233 9.31 -21.62 40.26
CA ALA A 233 9.50 -20.17 40.20
C ALA A 233 10.33 -19.73 38.98
N GLY A 234 11.40 -20.46 38.67
CA GLY A 234 12.22 -20.21 37.47
C GLY A 234 11.44 -20.40 36.17
N GLU A 235 10.63 -21.45 36.10
CA GLU A 235 9.82 -21.74 34.92
C GLU A 235 8.68 -20.72 34.75
N LEU A 236 8.04 -20.30 35.85
CA LEU A 236 7.04 -19.21 35.82
C LEU A 236 7.64 -17.89 35.30
N ALA A 237 8.85 -17.54 35.73
CA ALA A 237 9.54 -16.35 35.24
C ALA A 237 9.85 -16.45 33.73
N ARG A 238 10.29 -17.64 33.28
CA ARG A 238 10.55 -17.92 31.86
C ARG A 238 9.27 -17.84 31.02
N LEU A 239 8.18 -18.45 31.47
CA LEU A 239 6.88 -18.41 30.81
C LEU A 239 6.36 -16.97 30.71
N ALA A 240 6.49 -16.17 31.76
CA ALA A 240 6.12 -14.76 31.74
C ALA A 240 6.91 -13.97 30.68
N ALA A 241 8.22 -14.24 30.54
CA ALA A 241 9.05 -13.61 29.51
C ALA A 241 8.61 -14.01 28.09
N ILE A 242 8.27 -15.28 27.87
CA ILE A 242 7.77 -15.78 26.58
C ILE A 242 6.42 -15.15 26.21
N VAL A 243 5.48 -15.11 27.16
CA VAL A 243 4.16 -14.48 26.95
C VAL A 243 4.35 -12.99 26.66
N HIS A 244 5.20 -12.30 27.41
CA HIS A 244 5.51 -10.89 27.16
C HIS A 244 6.12 -10.66 25.77
N ALA A 245 7.09 -11.48 25.36
CA ALA A 245 7.68 -11.40 24.02
C ALA A 245 6.62 -11.64 22.92
N THR A 246 5.69 -12.56 23.14
CA THR A 246 4.57 -12.84 22.25
C THR A 246 3.61 -11.65 22.17
N GLU A 247 3.28 -11.01 23.29
CA GLU A 247 2.48 -9.80 23.31
C GLU A 247 3.16 -8.63 22.59
N VAL A 248 4.47 -8.47 22.75
CA VAL A 248 5.27 -7.46 22.05
C VAL A 248 5.23 -7.71 20.55
N LEU A 249 5.38 -8.96 20.10
CA LEU A 249 5.25 -9.35 18.69
C LEU A 249 3.83 -9.09 18.16
N ILE A 250 2.80 -9.33 18.97
CA ILE A 250 1.40 -9.06 18.62
C ILE A 250 1.12 -7.56 18.54
N ARG A 251 1.71 -6.74 19.42
CA ARG A 251 1.43 -5.30 19.55
C ARG A 251 2.25 -4.44 18.57
N THR A 252 3.44 -4.87 18.16
CA THR A 252 4.32 -4.08 17.31
C THR A 252 3.75 -3.93 15.89
N ARG A 253 3.11 -2.78 15.67
CA ARG A 253 2.53 -2.32 14.40
C ARG A 253 3.55 -2.22 13.25
N ALA A 254 4.84 -2.25 13.55
CA ALA A 254 5.91 -2.15 12.55
C ALA A 254 5.97 -3.35 11.60
N PHE A 255 5.28 -4.45 11.91
CA PHE A 255 5.32 -5.69 11.13
C PHE A 255 4.03 -6.00 10.37
N TRP A 256 3.21 -4.99 10.07
CA TRP A 256 2.13 -5.11 9.09
C TRP A 256 2.70 -4.79 7.71
N PRO A 257 3.21 -5.77 6.93
CA PRO A 257 3.36 -5.49 5.52
C PRO A 257 1.98 -5.04 5.03
N ALA A 258 1.98 -3.97 4.22
CA ALA A 258 0.86 -3.71 3.32
C ALA A 258 0.46 -5.07 2.71
N PRO A 259 -0.84 -5.38 2.59
CA PRO A 259 -1.30 -6.67 2.11
C PRO A 259 -0.42 -7.05 0.92
N ALA A 260 0.42 -8.07 1.10
CA ALA A 260 1.17 -8.63 -0.01
C ALA A 260 0.08 -8.90 -1.03
N SER A 261 0.17 -8.28 -2.20
CA SER A 261 -0.82 -8.40 -3.26
C SER A 261 -1.12 -9.88 -3.39
N ASP A 262 -2.28 -10.30 -2.83
CA ASP A 262 -2.68 -11.70 -2.89
C ASP A 262 -2.61 -12.05 -4.38
N PRO A 263 -2.01 -13.19 -4.75
CA PRO A 263 -1.98 -13.60 -6.14
C PRO A 263 -3.40 -13.48 -6.67
N ALA A 264 -3.58 -12.64 -7.70
CA ALA A 264 -4.90 -12.30 -8.21
C ALA A 264 -5.68 -13.60 -8.39
N PRO A 265 -6.94 -13.68 -7.90
CA PRO A 265 -7.74 -14.88 -8.09
C PRO A 265 -7.72 -15.22 -9.58
N PRO A 266 -7.53 -16.50 -9.94
CA PRO A 266 -7.43 -16.89 -11.35
C PRO A 266 -8.66 -16.35 -12.08
N PRO A 267 -8.49 -15.81 -13.30
CA PRO A 267 -9.61 -15.24 -14.04
C PRO A 267 -10.71 -16.30 -14.19
N PRO A 268 -11.99 -15.93 -13.95
CA PRO A 268 -13.11 -16.85 -14.17
C PRO A 268 -13.19 -17.15 -15.67
N GLY A 269 -12.68 -18.31 -16.10
CA GLY A 269 -12.77 -18.71 -17.51
C GLY A 269 -11.75 -19.73 -18.03
N GLY A 270 -10.73 -20.10 -17.26
CA GLY A 270 -9.81 -21.19 -17.64
C GLY A 270 -10.45 -22.56 -17.44
N GLY A 271 -11.39 -22.95 -18.30
CA GLY A 271 -11.89 -24.32 -18.35
C GLY A 271 -10.74 -25.30 -18.61
N PRO A 272 -10.78 -26.53 -18.06
CA PRO A 272 -9.74 -27.52 -18.30
C PRO A 272 -9.62 -27.75 -19.80
N ALA A 273 -8.44 -27.51 -20.36
CA ALA A 273 -8.12 -27.88 -21.73
C ALA A 273 -8.30 -29.39 -21.85
N THR A 274 -9.41 -29.82 -22.46
CA THR A 274 -9.66 -31.19 -22.85
C THR A 274 -8.52 -31.64 -23.75
N ALA A 275 -7.70 -32.56 -23.26
CA ALA A 275 -6.65 -33.19 -24.04
C ALA A 275 -7.29 -33.89 -25.26
N PRO A 276 -6.72 -33.74 -26.47
CA PRO A 276 -7.20 -34.46 -27.64
C PRO A 276 -7.01 -35.96 -27.42
N GLY A 277 -8.13 -36.69 -27.38
CA GLY A 277 -8.14 -38.14 -27.29
C GLY A 277 -7.47 -38.75 -28.52
N THR A 278 -6.40 -39.49 -28.27
CA THR A 278 -5.78 -40.41 -29.23
C THR A 278 -6.74 -41.56 -29.48
N GLY A 279 -7.45 -41.51 -30.61
CA GLY A 279 -8.22 -42.63 -31.14
C GLY A 279 -7.28 -43.77 -31.52
N GLY A 280 -7.28 -44.83 -30.72
CA GLY A 280 -6.69 -46.11 -31.09
C GLY A 280 -7.57 -46.82 -32.11
N GLY A 281 -7.11 -46.91 -33.35
CA GLY A 281 -7.64 -47.84 -34.34
C GLY A 281 -7.13 -49.25 -34.02
N ALA A 282 -8.05 -50.19 -33.82
CA ALA A 282 -7.76 -51.61 -33.77
C ALA A 282 -7.95 -52.21 -35.16
N ALA A 283 -6.97 -53.04 -35.56
CA ALA A 283 -7.05 -54.02 -36.64
C ALA A 283 -7.29 -55.40 -36.03
#